data_AF-A0A854E120-F1
#
_entry.id   AF-A0A854E120-F1
#
_cell.length_a   1.000
_cell.length_b   1.000
_cell.length_c   1.000
_cell.angle_alpha   90.00
_cell.angle_beta   90.00
_cell.angle_gamma   90.00
#
_symmetry.space_group_name_H-M   'P 1'
#
loop_
_entity.id
_entity.type
_entity.pdbx_description
1 polymer ?
#
loop_
_entity_poly.entity_id
_entity_poly.type
_entity_poly.pdbx_seq_one_letter_code
_entity_poly.pdbx_strand_id
1 'polypeptide(L)' 'MPHGAPSTPGNPSARHISFVFGLIADTLEWPNEAYQAFITRLLALGVAPHEITLSDVIAAYTATRDANGGAPGTDDKAVH' A
#
# COMPACT_ATOMS: atom_id res chain seq x y z
N MET A 1 -2.79 -30.98 -30.79
CA MET A 1 -3.91 -30.14 -30.30
C MET A 1 -3.33 -29.18 -29.28
N PRO A 2 -3.42 -27.84 -29.45
CA PRO A 2 -2.95 -26.94 -28.41
C PRO A 2 -4.03 -26.84 -27.33
N HIS A 3 -3.72 -27.33 -26.13
CA HIS A 3 -4.53 -27.05 -24.93
C HIS A 3 -4.22 -25.61 -24.48
N GLY A 4 -4.69 -24.63 -25.24
CA GLY A 4 -4.77 -23.26 -24.75
C GLY A 4 -5.87 -23.21 -23.71
N ALA A 5 -5.53 -23.39 -22.44
CA ALA A 5 -6.43 -23.01 -21.36
C ALA A 5 -6.86 -21.57 -21.65
N PRO A 6 -8.17 -21.26 -21.73
CA PRO A 6 -8.59 -19.89 -21.94
C PRO A 6 -7.99 -19.06 -20.80
N SER A 7 -7.13 -18.10 -21.15
CA SER A 7 -6.67 -17.04 -20.27
C SER A 7 -7.88 -16.23 -19.89
N THR A 8 -8.71 -16.78 -19.00
CA THR A 8 -9.89 -16.11 -18.49
C THR A 8 -9.34 -14.88 -17.81
N PRO A 9 -9.70 -13.66 -18.26
CA PRO A 9 -9.30 -12.46 -17.56
C PRO A 9 -9.83 -12.60 -16.13
N GLY A 10 -8.93 -12.90 -15.20
CA GLY A 10 -9.29 -13.16 -13.81
C GLY A 10 -10.15 -12.02 -13.27
N ASN A 11 -11.12 -12.38 -12.43
CA ASN A 11 -12.08 -11.43 -11.86
C ASN A 11 -11.31 -10.22 -11.28
N PRO A 12 -11.57 -8.99 -11.76
CA PRO A 12 -10.81 -7.80 -11.36
C PRO A 12 -10.97 -7.51 -9.86
N SER A 13 -12.15 -7.75 -9.30
CA SER A 13 -12.40 -7.59 -7.86
C SER A 13 -11.59 -8.59 -7.04
N ALA A 14 -11.45 -9.83 -7.50
CA ALA A 14 -10.63 -10.82 -6.81
C ALA A 14 -9.15 -10.41 -6.79
N ARG A 15 -8.62 -9.87 -7.90
CA ARG A 15 -7.25 -9.33 -7.93
C ARG A 15 -7.09 -8.15 -7.00
N HIS A 16 -8.06 -7.25 -6.95
CA HIS A 16 -8.02 -6.06 -6.10
C HIS A 16 -8.01 -6.45 -4.61
N ILE A 17 -8.84 -7.42 -4.22
CA ILE A 17 -8.86 -7.96 -2.87
C ILE A 17 -7.53 -8.63 -2.52
N SER A 18 -7.02 -9.50 -3.39
CA SER A 18 -5.72 -10.15 -3.18
C SER A 18 -4.57 -9.14 -3.07
N PHE A 19 -4.61 -8.08 -3.86
CA PHE A 19 -3.64 -7.00 -3.80
C PHE A 19 -3.67 -6.30 -2.44
N VAL A 20 -4.84 -5.91 -1.95
CA VAL A 20 -4.96 -5.24 -0.64
C VAL A 20 -4.52 -6.15 0.50
N PHE A 21 -4.87 -7.44 0.48
CA PHE A 21 -4.34 -8.39 1.46
C PHE A 21 -2.81 -8.49 1.41
N GLY A 22 -2.22 -8.43 0.22
CA GLY A 22 -0.76 -8.33 0.05
C GLY A 22 -0.17 -7.08 0.70
N LEU A 23 -0.81 -5.91 0.53
CA LEU A 23 -0.37 -4.68 1.18
C LEU A 23 -0.46 -4.75 2.70
N ILE A 24 -1.52 -5.36 3.24
CA ILE A 24 -1.68 -5.57 4.69
C ILE A 24 -0.56 -6.49 5.20
N ALA A 25 -0.24 -7.57 4.46
CA ALA A 25 0.85 -8.46 4.83
C ALA A 25 2.21 -7.73 4.85
N ASP A 26 2.48 -6.83 3.90
CA ASP A 26 3.70 -6.00 3.87
C ASP A 26 3.83 -5.13 5.14
N THR A 27 2.72 -4.66 5.72
CA THR A 27 2.78 -3.88 6.97
C THR A 27 3.29 -4.66 8.18
N LEU A 28 3.31 -6.01 8.14
CA LEU A 28 3.89 -6.83 9.20
C LEU A 28 5.42 -6.71 9.27
N GLU A 29 6.06 -6.36 8.16
CA GLU A 29 7.51 -6.19 8.06
C GLU A 29 7.95 -4.75 8.34
N TRP A 30 7.00 -3.84 8.62
CA TRP A 30 7.30 -2.43 8.84
C TRP A 30 7.90 -2.16 10.22
N PRO A 31 8.80 -1.16 10.33
CA PRO A 31 9.15 -0.56 11.61
C PRO A 31 7.91 -0.02 12.33
N ASN A 32 7.88 -0.08 13.65
CA ASN A 32 6.71 0.32 14.44
C ASN A 32 6.24 1.76 14.16
N GLU A 33 7.17 2.69 13.94
CA GLU A 33 6.87 4.09 13.61
C GLU A 33 6.10 4.21 12.29
N ALA A 34 6.53 3.47 11.26
CA ALA A 34 5.85 3.45 9.97
C ALA A 34 4.44 2.87 10.10
N TYR A 35 4.28 1.80 10.88
CA TYR A 35 2.99 1.21 11.17
C TYR A 35 2.05 2.19 11.89
N GLN A 36 2.54 2.88 12.92
CA GLN A 36 1.77 3.90 13.64
C GLN A 36 1.37 5.08 12.74
N ALA A 37 2.28 5.53 11.87
CA ALA A 37 1.97 6.59 10.91
C ALA A 37 0.85 6.18 9.94
N PHE A 38 0.84 4.93 9.49
CA PHE A 38 -0.24 4.37 8.67
C PHE A 38 -1.58 4.32 9.41
N ILE A 39 -1.60 3.80 10.65
CA ILE A 39 -2.82 3.80 11.48
C ILE A 39 -3.33 5.22 11.72
N THR A 40 -2.43 6.17 11.99
CA THR A 40 -2.79 7.58 12.18
C THR A 40 -3.44 8.18 10.93
N ARG A 41 -2.92 7.87 9.73
CA ARG A 41 -3.53 8.31 8.47
C ARG A 41 -4.93 7.74 8.26
N LEU A 42 -5.16 6.47 8.63
CA LEU A 42 -6.50 5.87 8.57
C LEU A 42 -7.47 6.53 9.55
N LEU A 43 -7.04 6.81 10.78
CA LEU A 43 -7.86 7.50 11.78
C LEU A 43 -8.19 8.93 11.36
N ALA A 44 -7.27 9.60 10.66
CA ALA A 44 -7.44 10.97 10.16
C ALA A 44 -8.54 11.10 9.08
N LEU A 45 -8.99 9.99 8.49
CA LEU A 45 -10.13 10.00 7.56
C LEU A 45 -11.44 10.40 8.26
N GLY A 46 -11.54 10.25 9.59
CA GLY A 46 -12.72 10.65 10.35
C GLY A 46 -13.98 9.83 10.08
N VAL A 47 -13.85 8.69 9.38
CA VAL A 47 -14.93 7.73 9.11
C VAL A 47 -14.92 6.59 10.12
N ALA A 48 -16.06 5.94 10.33
CA ALA A 48 -16.08 4.77 11.20
C ALA A 48 -15.26 3.63 10.58
N PRO A 49 -14.60 2.77 11.38
CA PRO A 49 -13.72 1.71 10.84
C PRO A 49 -14.40 0.75 9.85
N HIS A 50 -15.71 0.55 9.97
CA HIS A 50 -16.49 -0.31 9.08
C HIS A 50 -16.86 0.36 7.73
N GLU A 51 -16.69 1.68 7.63
CA GLU A 51 -16.93 2.47 6.41
C GLU A 51 -15.65 2.67 5.59
N ILE A 52 -14.48 2.32 6.15
CA ILE A 52 -13.20 2.40 5.45
C ILE A 52 -13.23 1.46 4.24
N THR A 53 -13.03 2.04 3.05
CA THR A 53 -13.00 1.29 1.81
C THR A 53 -11.60 0.76 1.50
N LEU A 54 -11.51 -0.24 0.61
CA LEU A 54 -10.23 -0.72 0.11
C LEU A 54 -9.39 0.38 -0.54
N SER A 55 -10.05 1.34 -1.22
CA SER A 55 -9.38 2.48 -1.84
C SER A 55 -8.71 3.38 -0.81
N ASP A 56 -9.36 3.60 0.35
CA ASP A 56 -8.81 4.41 1.44
C ASP A 56 -7.57 3.75 2.04
N VAL A 57 -7.60 2.44 2.21
CA VAL A 57 -6.46 1.64 2.69
C VAL A 57 -5.27 1.78 1.73
N ILE A 58 -5.50 1.69 0.41
CA ILE A 58 -4.44 1.85 -0.60
C ILE A 58 -3.85 3.27 -0.58
N ALA A 59 -4.70 4.29 -0.46
CA ALA A 59 -4.26 5.68 -0.41
C ALA A 59 -3.39 5.95 0.83
N ALA A 60 -3.84 5.51 2.02
CA ALA A 60 -3.09 5.66 3.27
C ALA A 60 -1.78 4.85 3.26
N TYR A 61 -1.80 3.65 2.69
CA TYR A 61 -0.61 2.80 2.54
C TYR A 61 0.45 3.49 1.66
N THR A 62 0.04 3.94 0.47
CA THR A 62 0.95 4.62 -0.50
C THR A 62 1.55 5.87 0.12
N ALA A 63 0.72 6.73 0.72
CA ALA A 63 1.20 7.94 1.39
C ALA A 63 2.18 7.66 2.55
N THR A 64 2.07 6.49 3.18
CA THR A 64 3.02 6.08 4.23
C THR A 64 4.32 5.57 3.65
N ARG A 65 4.28 4.76 2.59
CA ARG A 65 5.49 4.31 1.88
C ARG A 65 6.27 5.49 1.30
N ASP A 66 5.59 6.46 0.70
CA ASP A 66 6.24 7.64 0.12
C ASP A 66 6.93 8.50 1.20
N ALA A 67 6.27 8.69 2.34
CA ALA A 67 6.85 9.43 3.47
C ALA A 67 8.07 8.71 4.09
N ASN A 68 8.11 7.38 4.06
CA ASN A 68 9.22 6.59 4.59
C ASN A 68 10.36 6.39 3.57
N GLY A 69 10.04 6.37 2.27
CA GLY A 69 11.03 6.26 1.19
C GLY A 69 11.66 7.61 0.81
N GLY A 70 10.99 8.72 1.13
CA GLY A 70 11.44 10.08 0.92
C GLY A 70 12.32 10.62 2.04
N ALA A 71 13.37 9.90 2.45
CA ALA A 71 14.52 10.62 3.00
C ALA A 71 15.17 11.35 1.80
N PRO A 72 15.25 12.69 1.77
CA PRO A 72 16.08 13.34 0.79
C PRO A 72 17.51 12.91 1.11
N GLY A 73 18.04 11.97 0.32
CA GLY A 73 19.48 11.79 0.22
C GLY A 73 20.03 13.18 -0.09
N THR A 74 20.61 13.81 0.92
CA THR A 74 21.31 15.06 0.74
C THR A 74 22.47 14.70 -0.16
N ASP A 75 22.37 15.11 -1.42
CA ASP A 75 23.40 15.00 -2.43
C ASP A 75 24.59 15.86 -1.97
N ASP A 76 25.38 15.29 -1.06
CA ASP A 76 26.67 15.84 -0.63
C ASP A 76 27.73 15.42 -1.65
N LYS A 77 27.57 15.89 -2.89
CA LYS A 77 28.66 15.98 -3.87
C LYS A 77 28.56 17.29 -4.67
N ALA A 78 28.43 18.39 -3.95
CA ALA A 78 28.95 19.66 -4.43
C ALA A 78 30.48 19.58 -4.49
N VAL A 79 30.98 19.27 -5.68
CA VAL A 79 32.24 19.73 -6.28
C VAL A 79 33.02 20.76 -5.46
N HIS A 80 34.25 20.39 -5.08
CA HIS A 80 35.39 21.30 -5.02
C HIS A 80 36.70 20.54 -5.23
#